data_AF-A0A9D6MGE3-F1
#
_entry.id   AF-A0A9D6MGE3-F1
#
_cell.length_a   1.000
_cell.length_b   1.000
_cell.length_c   1.000
_cell.angle_alpha   90.00
_cell.angle_beta   90.00
_cell.angle_gamma   90.00
#
_symmetry.space_group_name_H-M   'P 1'
#
loop_
_entity.id
_entity.type
_entity.pdbx_description
1 polymer ?
#
loop_
_entity_poly.entity_id
_entity_poly.type
_entity_poly.pdbx_seq_one_letter_code
_entity_poly.pdbx_strand_id
1 'polypeptide(L)'
;MRTVFVALTIAAVLTHRPAGAQIIPICGDANNDGDITVSDGVSALRAAAGLPSTCPLAVCDVDADGRITVTDGVNILRNAAVLPAIDACRDVTSTPVPTSTPP
;
A
#
# COMPACT_ATOMS: atom_id res chain seq x y z
N MET A 1 -46.88 12.69 -41.74
CA MET A 1 -47.07 12.96 -40.30
C MET A 1 -46.78 11.66 -39.57
N ARG A 2 -45.53 11.51 -39.07
CA ARG A 2 -45.18 11.65 -37.64
C ARG A 2 -45.60 10.37 -36.91
N THR A 3 -44.80 9.30 -36.94
CA THR A 3 -43.93 8.95 -35.81
C THR A 3 -42.80 7.98 -36.23
N VAL A 4 -41.62 8.50 -36.48
CA VAL A 4 -40.35 7.76 -36.34
C VAL A 4 -39.56 8.55 -35.29
N PHE A 5 -38.75 7.89 -34.47
CA PHE A 5 -37.85 8.48 -33.45
C PHE A 5 -38.44 8.78 -32.07
N VAL A 6 -38.83 7.76 -31.29
CA VAL A 6 -38.67 7.81 -29.82
C VAL A 6 -38.32 6.40 -29.29
N ALA A 7 -37.15 5.89 -29.64
CA ALA A 7 -36.65 4.62 -29.09
C ALA A 7 -35.11 4.58 -29.01
N LEU A 8 -34.46 5.73 -28.76
CA LEU A 8 -33.00 5.81 -28.78
C LEU A 8 -32.39 6.69 -27.68
N THR A 9 -32.95 6.70 -26.46
CA THR A 9 -32.38 7.52 -25.37
C THR A 9 -32.28 6.85 -24.00
N ILE A 10 -32.55 5.54 -23.84
CA ILE A 10 -32.45 4.86 -22.53
C ILE A 10 -31.55 3.60 -22.58
N ALA A 11 -30.41 3.66 -23.28
CA ALA A 11 -29.45 2.54 -23.31
C ALA A 11 -28.01 2.91 -22.91
N ALA A 12 -27.73 4.17 -22.59
CA ALA A 12 -26.34 4.64 -22.38
C ALA A 12 -25.97 4.99 -20.93
N VAL A 13 -26.85 4.77 -19.95
CA VAL A 13 -26.57 5.14 -18.53
C VAL A 13 -26.05 3.96 -17.70
N LEU A 14 -25.92 2.75 -18.26
CA LEU A 14 -25.50 1.54 -17.52
C LEU A 14 -24.02 1.13 -17.67
N THR A 15 -23.14 1.98 -18.21
CA THR A 15 -21.72 1.61 -18.40
C THR A 15 -20.75 2.30 -17.44
N HIS A 16 -21.23 2.99 -16.40
CA HIS A 16 -20.35 3.46 -15.33
C HIS A 16 -19.94 2.26 -14.46
N ARG A 17 -18.97 1.48 -14.94
CA ARG A 17 -18.20 0.59 -14.06
C ARG A 17 -17.59 1.51 -13.00
N PRO A 18 -17.87 1.35 -11.69
CA PRO A 18 -17.08 2.06 -10.71
C PRO A 18 -15.64 1.68 -11.01
N ALA A 19 -14.82 2.67 -11.32
CA ALA A 19 -13.38 2.49 -11.36
C ALA A 19 -13.04 1.91 -9.98
N GLY A 20 -12.72 0.62 -9.92
CA GLY A 20 -12.40 -0.04 -8.67
C GLY A 20 -11.28 0.77 -8.06
N ALA A 21 -11.53 1.40 -6.92
CA ALA A 21 -10.51 2.08 -6.15
C ALA A 21 -9.39 1.06 -5.96
N GLN A 22 -8.28 1.28 -6.66
CA GLN A 22 -7.10 0.45 -6.45
C GLN A 22 -6.68 0.75 -5.02
N ILE A 23 -6.97 -0.17 -4.10
CA ILE A 23 -6.41 -0.11 -2.75
C ILE A 23 -4.94 -0.40 -2.99
N ILE A 24 -4.14 0.66 -3.12
CA ILE A 24 -2.69 0.55 -3.05
C ILE A 24 -2.45 0.22 -1.57
N PRO A 25 -2.01 -1.00 -1.24
CA PRO A 25 -1.75 -1.36 0.14
C PRO A 25 -0.72 -0.38 0.70
N ILE A 26 -1.01 0.22 1.86
CA ILE A 26 -0.04 1.07 2.53
C ILE A 26 1.04 0.14 3.07
N CYS A 27 2.27 0.34 2.63
CA CYS A 27 3.37 -0.48 3.11
C CYS A 27 3.57 -0.26 4.61
N GLY A 28 3.70 -1.36 5.36
CA GLY A 28 3.70 -1.36 6.81
C GLY A 28 2.32 -1.28 7.48
N ASP A 29 1.21 -1.20 6.75
CA ASP A 29 -0.18 -1.29 7.29
C ASP A 29 -0.66 -2.75 7.21
N ALA A 30 -0.29 -3.55 8.21
CA ALA A 30 -0.46 -5.00 8.20
C ALA A 30 -1.92 -5.45 8.33
N ASN A 31 -2.81 -4.58 8.82
CA ASN A 31 -4.24 -4.87 8.98
C ASN A 31 -5.10 -4.18 7.90
N ASN A 32 -4.49 -3.36 7.04
CA ASN A 32 -5.10 -2.61 5.94
C ASN A 32 -6.23 -1.67 6.44
N ASP A 33 -6.02 -1.03 7.59
CA ASP A 33 -6.97 -0.07 8.18
C ASP A 33 -6.72 1.39 7.73
N GLY A 34 -5.62 1.63 7.02
CA GLY A 34 -5.24 2.93 6.48
C GLY A 34 -4.17 3.66 7.30
N ASP A 35 -3.78 3.13 8.47
CA ASP A 35 -2.80 3.74 9.36
C ASP A 35 -1.62 2.80 9.63
N ILE A 36 -0.42 3.37 9.86
CA ILE A 36 0.75 2.59 10.30
C ILE A 36 0.90 2.77 11.81
N THR A 37 0.65 1.70 12.55
CA THR A 37 0.57 1.70 14.01
C THR A 37 1.50 0.65 14.63
N VAL A 38 1.56 0.63 15.97
CA VAL A 38 2.30 -0.39 16.71
C VAL A 38 1.75 -1.81 16.45
N SER A 39 0.44 -1.95 16.23
CA SER A 39 -0.19 -3.24 15.94
C SER A 39 0.34 -3.86 14.65
N ASP A 40 0.73 -3.04 13.67
CA ASP A 40 1.27 -3.51 12.40
C ASP A 40 2.68 -4.06 12.58
N GLY A 41 3.51 -3.33 13.34
CA GLY A 41 4.85 -3.78 13.70
C GLY A 41 4.83 -5.09 14.48
N VAL A 42 3.90 -5.24 15.43
CA VAL A 42 3.72 -6.51 16.15
C VAL A 42 3.26 -7.63 15.21
N SER A 43 2.40 -7.32 14.24
CA SER A 43 1.95 -8.31 13.24
C SER A 43 3.10 -8.80 12.36
N ALA A 44 4.00 -7.91 11.92
CA ALA A 44 5.20 -8.28 11.18
C ALA A 44 6.17 -9.12 12.03
N LEU A 45 6.40 -8.76 13.30
CA LEU A 45 7.22 -9.55 14.21
C LEU A 45 6.66 -10.96 14.46
N ARG A 46 5.34 -11.09 14.54
CA ARG A 46 4.68 -12.40 14.65
C ARG A 46 4.88 -13.23 13.37
N ALA A 47 4.77 -12.61 12.19
CA ALA A 47 5.05 -13.28 10.93
C ALA A 47 6.51 -13.75 10.83
N ALA A 48 7.47 -12.89 11.22
CA ALA A 48 8.89 -13.23 11.27
C ALA A 48 9.21 -14.39 12.23
N ALA A 49 8.43 -14.52 13.31
CA ALA A 49 8.52 -15.64 14.25
C ALA A 49 7.77 -16.91 13.80
N GLY A 50 7.17 -16.93 12.60
CA GLY A 50 6.37 -18.05 12.11
C GLY A 50 5.04 -18.24 12.85
N LEU A 51 4.54 -17.20 13.50
CA LEU A 51 3.26 -17.21 14.21
C LEU A 51 2.12 -16.72 13.30
N PRO A 52 0.86 -17.13 13.55
CA PRO A 52 -0.28 -16.77 12.69
C PRO A 52 -0.47 -15.26 12.60
N SER A 53 -0.25 -14.61 11.46
CA SER A 53 -0.28 -13.14 11.33
C SER A 53 -1.15 -12.68 10.16
N THR A 54 -1.63 -11.44 10.22
CA THR A 54 -2.33 -10.78 9.11
C THR A 54 -1.38 -10.12 8.11
N CYS A 55 -0.06 -10.13 8.36
CA CYS A 55 0.96 -9.50 7.52
C CYS A 55 1.19 -10.24 6.19
N PRO A 56 0.74 -9.72 5.03
CA PRO A 56 1.16 -10.26 3.74
C PRO A 56 2.56 -9.75 3.37
N LEU A 57 3.31 -10.54 2.60
CA LEU A 57 4.65 -10.17 2.14
C LEU A 57 4.66 -8.81 1.43
N ALA A 58 3.67 -8.56 0.56
CA ALA A 58 3.58 -7.32 -0.22
C ALA A 58 3.42 -6.03 0.62
N VAL A 59 3.12 -6.14 1.91
CA VAL A 59 2.92 -5.00 2.81
C VAL A 59 3.99 -4.96 3.89
N CYS A 60 4.38 -6.13 4.41
CA CYS A 60 5.23 -6.24 5.58
C CYS A 60 6.69 -6.56 5.28
N ASP A 61 7.06 -6.74 4.01
CA ASP A 61 8.45 -6.69 3.55
C ASP A 61 8.76 -5.23 3.18
N VAL A 62 9.07 -4.43 4.20
CA VAL A 62 9.20 -2.97 4.06
C VAL A 62 10.61 -2.56 3.66
N ASP A 63 11.59 -3.47 3.77
CA ASP A 63 12.94 -3.28 3.21
C ASP A 63 13.17 -3.95 1.84
N ALA A 64 12.15 -4.66 1.33
CA ALA A 64 12.10 -5.29 0.01
C ALA A 64 13.18 -6.37 -0.22
N ASP A 65 13.56 -7.11 0.83
CA ASP A 65 14.53 -8.22 0.75
C ASP A 65 13.91 -9.56 0.29
N GLY A 66 12.59 -9.58 0.11
CA GLY A 66 11.80 -10.73 -0.30
C GLY A 66 11.32 -11.61 0.85
N ARG A 67 11.46 -11.18 2.10
CA ARG A 67 11.10 -11.93 3.31
C ARG A 67 10.44 -11.00 4.33
N ILE A 68 9.70 -11.59 5.28
CA ILE A 68 9.26 -10.87 6.47
C ILE A 68 10.18 -11.29 7.61
N THR A 69 10.99 -10.35 8.08
CA THR A 69 11.98 -10.54 9.13
C THR A 69 11.72 -9.62 10.32
N VAL A 70 12.57 -9.74 11.35
CA VAL A 70 12.53 -8.81 12.49
C VAL A 70 12.85 -7.38 12.04
N THR A 71 13.69 -7.22 11.01
CA THR A 71 14.05 -5.91 10.45
C THR A 71 12.81 -5.15 10.01
N ASP A 72 11.88 -5.83 9.33
CA ASP A 72 10.63 -5.22 8.89
C ASP A 72 9.75 -4.76 10.05
N GLY A 73 9.57 -5.65 11.04
CA GLY A 73 8.78 -5.31 12.22
C GLY A 73 9.33 -4.10 12.98
N VAL A 74 10.67 -3.98 13.08
CA VAL A 74 11.30 -2.80 13.70
C VAL A 74 11.14 -1.55 12.84
N ASN A 75 11.26 -1.65 11.51
CA ASN A 75 11.04 -0.51 10.61
C ASN A 75 9.60 0.00 10.68
N ILE A 76 8.60 -0.88 10.74
CA ILE A 76 7.19 -0.52 10.92
C ILE A 76 6.96 0.18 12.26
N LEU A 77 7.55 -0.32 13.36
CA LEU A 77 7.47 0.35 14.67
C LEU A 77 8.10 1.74 14.67
N ARG A 78 9.20 1.92 13.92
CA ARG A 78 9.85 3.23 13.75
C ARG A 78 8.96 4.17 12.94
N ASN A 79 8.31 3.68 11.88
CA ASN A 79 7.33 4.44 11.10
C ASN A 79 6.14 4.89 11.97
N ALA A 80 5.57 3.99 12.78
CA ALA A 80 4.49 4.32 13.72
C ALA A 80 4.89 5.38 14.76
N ALA A 81 6.18 5.45 15.10
CA ALA A 81 6.74 6.45 16.02
C ALA A 81 7.28 7.71 15.31
N VAL A 82 7.10 7.83 13.99
CA VAL A 82 7.64 8.93 13.16
C VAL A 82 9.16 9.09 13.31
N LEU A 83 9.85 7.96 13.42
CA LEU A 83 11.31 7.86 13.48
C LEU A 83 11.87 7.47 12.11
N PRO A 84 13.13 7.82 11.79
CA PRO A 84 13.76 7.40 10.53
C PRO A 84 13.77 5.87 10.42
N ALA A 85 13.36 5.28 9.30
CA ALA A 85 13.38 3.84 9.06
C ALA A 85 13.92 3.54 7.65
N ILE A 86 14.36 2.30 7.43
CA ILE A 86 14.53 1.80 6.06
C ILE A 86 13.12 1.43 5.57
N ASP A 87 12.70 2.06 4.49
CA ASP A 87 11.38 1.87 3.91
C ASP A 87 11.51 1.98 2.39
N ALA A 88 11.59 0.82 1.74
CA ALA A 88 11.67 0.69 0.29
C ALA A 88 10.35 1.09 -0.40
N CYS A 89 9.25 1.16 0.37
CA CYS A 89 7.95 1.54 -0.14
C CYS A 89 7.74 3.05 -0.21
N ARG A 90 8.52 3.83 0.53
CA ARG A 90 8.51 5.31 0.47
C ARG A 90 9.17 5.89 -0.79
N ASP A 91 9.69 5.03 -1.68
CA ASP A 91 10.49 5.44 -2.84
C ASP A 91 9.70 5.68 -4.14
N VAL A 92 8.37 5.78 -4.09
CA VAL A 92 7.58 6.23 -5.27
C VAL A 92 7.41 7.76 -5.37
N THR A 93 7.74 8.49 -4.29
CA THR A 93 7.72 9.98 -4.28
C THR A 93 9.10 10.59 -4.06
N SER A 94 10.09 9.77 -3.69
CA SER A 94 11.48 10.18 -3.54
C SER A 94 12.16 10.05 -4.90
N THR A 95 11.85 10.94 -5.85
CA THR A 95 12.73 11.14 -7.01
C THR A 95 14.18 11.20 -6.55
N PRO A 96 15.14 10.56 -7.23
CA PRO A 96 16.54 10.57 -6.82
C PRO A 96 16.97 12.01 -6.57
N VAL A 97 17.37 12.35 -5.34
CA VAL A 97 18.16 13.57 -5.13
C VAL A 97 19.39 13.39 -6.00
N PRO A 98 19.63 14.22 -7.03
CA PRO A 98 20.86 14.12 -7.79
C PRO A 98 21.99 14.34 -6.79
N THR A 99 22.75 13.28 -6.54
CA THR A 99 23.97 13.34 -5.74
C THR A 99 24.87 14.37 -6.41
N SER A 100 25.03 15.54 -5.79
CA SER A 100 26.00 16.53 -6.23
C SER A 100 27.37 15.87 -6.22
N THR A 101 27.95 15.72 -7.41
CA THR A 101 29.32 15.25 -7.61
C THR A 101 30.28 16.20 -6.85
N PRO A 102 31.23 15.69 -6.06
CA PRO A 102 32.21 16.56 -5.41
C PRO A 102 33.23 17.09 -6.45
N PRO A 103 33.86 18.26 -6.21
CA PRO A 103 34.93 18.79 -7.05
C PRO A 103 36.20 17.93 -7.01
#